data_AF-A0A7X3H664-F1
#
_entry.id   AF-A0A7X3H664-F1
#
_cell.length_a   1.000
_cell.length_b   1.000
_cell.length_c   1.000
_cell.angle_alpha   90.00
_cell.angle_beta   90.00
_cell.angle_gamma   90.00
#
_symmetry.space_group_name_H-M   'P 1'
#
loop_
_entity.id
_entity.type
_entity.pdbx_description
1 polymer ?
#
loop_
_entity_poly.entity_id
_entity_poly.type
_entity_poly.pdbx_seq_one_letter_code
_entity_poly.pdbx_strand_id
1 'polypeptide(L)'
;MKHVGKRTDPKDIVSQEQLDPWAMSPVGSLVALWDHLAGVSAPPTDRAYRWVKLTASDSYNAGVLTNESVSGSAPLVQATAKVNLAASPINGLTISLINTERRVLRAGSSGTAQDDALQGHKHRTALGNASGADAWAQDGIETSQTSSVTGAGTGNYFRLLTGVAGFSDGTNGTPRTASETRAKNIGATYYLRIL
;
A
#
# COMPACT_ATOMS: atom_id res chain seq x y z
N MET A 1 35.09 29.77 -41.45
CA MET A 1 34.83 28.57 -40.62
C MET A 1 34.82 29.01 -39.17
N LYS A 2 33.64 29.03 -38.53
CA LYS A 2 33.52 29.33 -37.10
C LYS A 2 34.14 28.18 -36.31
N HIS A 3 35.17 28.47 -35.52
CA HIS A 3 35.72 27.53 -34.54
C HIS A 3 34.64 27.25 -33.50
N VAL A 4 34.09 26.04 -33.51
CA VAL A 4 33.24 25.53 -32.43
C VAL A 4 34.18 25.19 -31.28
N GLY A 5 34.22 26.05 -30.26
CA GLY A 5 34.96 25.79 -29.04
C GLY A 5 34.46 24.50 -28.39
N LYS A 6 35.33 23.50 -28.25
CA LYS A 6 35.06 22.31 -27.47
C LYS A 6 34.94 22.73 -26.00
N ARG A 7 33.81 22.42 -25.37
CA ARG A 7 33.62 22.47 -23.90
C ARG A 7 34.56 21.45 -23.27
N THR A 8 35.75 21.90 -22.86
CA THR A 8 36.73 21.07 -22.14
C THR A 8 37.23 21.74 -20.87
N ASP A 9 36.61 22.85 -20.45
CA ASP A 9 36.97 23.49 -19.19
C ASP A 9 36.46 22.64 -18.01
N PRO A 10 37.29 22.35 -16.98
CA PRO A 10 36.85 21.61 -15.79
C PRO A 10 35.71 22.29 -15.02
N LYS A 11 35.50 23.59 -15.27
CA LYS A 11 34.39 24.41 -14.77
C LYS A 11 33.09 24.26 -15.57
N ASP A 12 33.14 23.64 -16.75
CA ASP A 12 31.97 23.19 -17.54
C ASP A 12 31.54 21.76 -17.18
N ILE A 13 32.30 21.05 -16.35
CA ILE A 13 31.88 19.78 -15.76
C ILE A 13 31.08 20.14 -14.53
N VAL A 14 29.75 20.03 -14.65
CA VAL A 14 28.82 20.17 -13.54
C VAL A 14 29.33 19.29 -12.39
N SER A 15 29.84 19.88 -11.31
CA SER A 15 30.22 19.11 -10.13
C SER A 15 28.95 18.41 -9.62
N GLN A 16 29.08 17.22 -9.01
CA GLN A 16 27.91 16.53 -8.44
C GLN A 16 27.12 17.39 -7.44
N GLU A 17 27.71 18.48 -6.92
CA GLU A 17 27.07 19.50 -6.09
C GLU A 17 26.08 20.42 -6.84
N GLN A 18 26.18 20.54 -8.16
CA GLN A 18 25.27 21.36 -8.97
C GLN A 18 24.05 20.58 -9.50
N LEU A 19 24.06 19.25 -9.46
CA LEU A 19 22.90 18.42 -9.79
C LEU A 19 22.17 18.09 -8.50
N ASP A 20 21.17 18.89 -8.15
CA ASP A 20 20.26 18.59 -7.05
C ASP A 20 19.15 17.64 -7.54
N PRO A 21 19.22 16.32 -7.23
CA PRO A 21 18.25 15.35 -7.74
C PRO A 21 16.83 15.63 -7.23
N TRP A 22 16.69 16.27 -6.08
CA TRP A 22 15.40 16.60 -5.48
C TRP A 22 14.70 17.71 -6.28
N ALA A 23 15.46 18.68 -6.78
CA ALA A 23 14.93 19.79 -7.57
C ALA A 23 14.44 19.35 -8.97
N MET A 24 14.96 18.24 -9.48
CA MET A 24 14.63 17.73 -10.81
C MET A 24 13.37 16.84 -10.84
N SER A 25 12.76 16.61 -9.68
CA SER A 25 11.55 15.79 -9.56
C SER A 25 10.29 16.65 -9.76
N PRO A 26 9.30 16.19 -10.56
CA PRO A 26 8.04 16.92 -10.73
C PRO A 26 7.26 17.07 -9.41
N VAL A 27 6.52 18.17 -9.25
CA VAL A 27 5.58 18.34 -8.14
C VAL A 27 4.54 17.22 -8.17
N GLY A 28 4.28 16.62 -7.00
CA GLY A 28 3.36 15.49 -6.85
C GLY A 28 4.00 14.12 -7.12
N SER A 29 5.27 14.06 -7.53
CA SER A 29 6.01 12.80 -7.55
C SER A 29 6.31 12.30 -6.14
N LEU A 30 6.42 10.98 -6.01
CA LEU A 30 6.80 10.31 -4.77
C LEU A 30 8.22 9.78 -4.91
N VAL A 31 8.99 9.88 -3.82
CA VAL A 31 10.32 9.27 -3.72
C VAL A 31 10.35 8.36 -2.49
N ALA A 32 10.80 7.12 -2.69
CA ALA A 32 11.00 6.17 -1.60
C ALA A 32 12.47 6.21 -1.17
N LEU A 33 12.72 6.40 0.12
CA LEU A 33 14.05 6.47 0.69
C LEU A 33 14.20 5.42 1.78
N TRP A 34 15.37 4.79 1.82
CA TRP A 34 15.77 3.93 2.94
C TRP A 34 16.56 4.78 3.93
N ASP A 35 15.87 5.74 4.54
CA ASP A 35 16.45 6.76 5.45
C ASP A 35 17.02 6.19 6.76
N HIS A 36 16.81 4.91 7.04
CA HIS A 36 17.47 4.17 8.10
C HIS A 36 18.92 3.78 7.78
N LEU A 37 19.33 3.83 6.51
CA LEU A 37 20.71 3.51 6.11
C LEU A 37 21.61 4.74 6.22
N ALA A 38 22.80 4.53 6.80
CA ALA A 38 23.82 5.57 6.85
C ALA A 38 24.17 6.08 5.44
N GLY A 39 24.25 7.40 5.30
CA GLY A 39 24.54 8.06 4.02
C GLY A 39 23.31 8.36 3.14
N VAL A 40 22.11 7.86 3.49
CA VAL A 40 20.86 8.28 2.84
C VAL A 40 20.26 9.44 3.62
N SER A 41 20.24 10.64 3.03
CA SER A 41 19.62 11.82 3.63
C SER A 41 18.23 12.08 3.04
N ALA A 42 17.29 12.51 3.89
CA ALA A 42 16.03 13.07 3.42
C ALA A 42 16.25 14.32 2.55
N PRO A 43 15.28 14.70 1.70
CA PRO A 43 15.37 15.95 0.96
C PRO A 43 15.51 17.13 1.94
N PRO A 44 16.30 18.17 1.63
CA PRO A 44 16.45 19.31 2.51
C PRO A 44 15.17 20.17 2.59
N THR A 45 15.02 20.89 3.70
CA THR A 45 13.84 21.72 3.99
C THR A 45 14.02 23.21 3.65
N ASP A 46 15.24 23.62 3.35
CA ASP A 46 15.73 25.00 3.20
C ASP A 46 16.11 25.35 1.75
N ARG A 47 15.47 24.70 0.77
CA ARG A 47 15.68 24.92 -0.66
C ARG A 47 14.46 25.60 -1.30
N ALA A 48 14.61 25.96 -2.58
CA ALA A 48 13.52 26.56 -3.36
C ALA A 48 12.36 25.58 -3.65
N TYR A 49 12.60 24.27 -3.55
CA TYR A 49 11.58 23.24 -3.55
C TYR A 49 11.23 22.80 -2.14
N ARG A 50 10.09 22.13 -1.98
CA ARG A 50 9.71 21.52 -0.71
C ARG A 50 9.11 20.14 -0.92
N TRP A 51 9.64 19.18 -0.18
CA TRP A 51 9.03 17.87 -0.01
C TRP A 51 8.25 17.82 1.29
N VAL A 52 7.27 16.93 1.34
CA VAL A 52 6.56 16.55 2.57
C VAL A 52 6.81 15.07 2.82
N LYS A 53 7.05 14.71 4.08
CA LYS A 53 7.09 13.32 4.49
C LYS A 53 5.65 12.87 4.71
N LEU A 54 5.21 11.79 4.08
CA LEU A 54 3.82 11.34 4.14
C LEU A 54 3.50 10.61 5.45
N THR A 55 3.92 11.19 6.58
CA THR A 55 3.78 10.68 7.96
C THR A 55 3.13 11.78 8.80
N ALA A 56 2.08 11.43 9.54
CA ALA A 56 1.38 12.32 10.46
C ALA A 56 2.29 12.77 11.60
N SER A 57 2.16 14.04 11.98
CA SER A 57 2.86 14.68 13.10
C SER A 57 4.39 14.57 13.02
N ASP A 58 4.94 14.47 11.81
CA ASP A 58 6.38 14.39 11.61
C ASP A 58 7.00 15.81 11.56
N SER A 59 8.07 16.03 12.32
CA SER A 59 8.75 17.34 12.41
C SER A 59 9.30 17.81 11.07
N TYR A 60 9.57 16.90 10.13
CA TYR A 60 9.97 17.25 8.77
C TYR A 60 8.93 18.14 8.07
N ASN A 61 7.66 18.05 8.43
CA ASN A 61 6.55 18.80 7.83
C ASN A 61 6.24 20.12 8.54
N ALA A 62 7.08 20.56 9.48
CA ALA A 62 6.84 21.77 10.26
C ALA A 62 6.53 22.98 9.37
N GLY A 63 5.35 23.59 9.60
CA GLY A 63 4.89 24.79 8.91
C GLY A 63 4.33 24.59 7.50
N VAL A 64 4.38 23.39 6.92
CA VAL A 64 3.96 23.16 5.53
C VAL A 64 2.74 22.25 5.38
N LEU A 65 2.29 21.62 6.47
CA LEU A 65 1.03 20.89 6.55
C LEU A 65 0.13 21.50 7.65
N THR A 66 -1.17 21.54 7.39
CA THR A 66 -2.20 21.95 8.35
C THR A 66 -3.38 20.97 8.29
N ASN A 67 -4.32 21.06 9.24
CA ASN A 67 -5.48 20.18 9.32
C ASN A 67 -5.11 18.69 9.21
N GLU A 68 -4.02 18.31 9.87
CA GLU A 68 -3.66 16.90 9.97
C GLU A 68 -4.74 16.15 10.76
N SER A 69 -5.14 15.00 10.26
CA SER A 69 -6.12 14.11 10.89
C SER A 69 -5.61 12.69 10.84
N VAL A 70 -5.69 11.97 11.96
CA VAL A 70 -5.47 10.52 12.04
C VAL A 70 -6.67 9.90 12.72
N SER A 71 -7.28 8.91 12.08
CA SER A 71 -8.50 8.26 12.56
C SER A 71 -8.52 6.77 12.25
N GLY A 72 -9.44 6.04 12.91
CA GLY A 72 -9.54 4.58 12.80
C GLY A 72 -8.46 3.84 13.61
N SER A 73 -8.46 2.52 13.48
CA SER A 73 -7.50 1.62 14.13
C SER A 73 -6.89 0.68 13.09
N ALA A 74 -5.74 0.09 13.40
CA ALA A 74 -5.14 -0.90 12.52
C ALA A 74 -6.14 -2.04 12.21
N PRO A 75 -6.24 -2.50 10.94
CA PRO A 75 -5.45 -2.09 9.77
C PRO A 75 -6.00 -0.87 8.98
N LEU A 76 -7.14 -0.30 9.38
CA LEU A 76 -7.88 0.75 8.65
C LEU A 76 -7.54 2.19 9.06
N VAL A 77 -6.33 2.46 9.56
CA VAL A 77 -5.91 3.83 9.90
C VAL A 77 -6.00 4.77 8.68
N GLN A 78 -6.71 5.88 8.79
CA GLN A 78 -6.74 6.93 7.77
C GLN A 78 -6.02 8.16 8.29
N ALA A 79 -5.14 8.74 7.48
CA ALA A 79 -4.31 9.87 7.85
C ALA A 79 -4.20 10.85 6.68
N THR A 80 -4.63 12.08 6.90
CA THR A 80 -4.66 13.13 5.87
C THR A 80 -4.11 14.44 6.39
N ALA A 81 -3.67 15.31 5.50
CA ALA A 81 -3.25 16.68 5.81
C ALA A 81 -3.54 17.61 4.64
N LYS A 82 -3.73 18.90 4.91
CA LYS A 82 -3.82 19.95 3.90
C LYS A 82 -2.45 20.58 3.68
N VAL A 83 -2.00 20.64 2.43
CA VAL A 83 -0.77 21.36 2.07
C VAL A 83 -0.97 22.85 2.35
N ASN A 84 -0.06 23.45 3.10
CA ASN A 84 -0.07 24.86 3.48
C ASN A 84 1.28 25.50 3.16
N LEU A 85 1.52 25.70 1.86
CA LEU A 85 2.71 26.38 1.36
C LEU A 85 2.30 27.21 0.15
N ALA A 86 2.19 28.53 0.31
CA ALA A 86 1.63 29.42 -0.71
C ALA A 86 2.31 29.32 -2.09
N ALA A 87 3.63 29.06 -2.12
CA ALA A 87 4.39 28.88 -3.35
C ALA A 87 4.15 27.52 -4.06
N SER A 88 3.49 26.58 -3.40
CA SER A 88 3.23 25.24 -3.96
C SER A 88 2.05 25.27 -4.94
N PRO A 89 2.17 24.67 -6.15
CA PRO A 89 1.04 24.50 -7.06
C PRO A 89 -0.12 23.67 -6.48
N ILE A 90 0.14 22.86 -5.44
CA ILE A 90 -0.87 22.05 -4.75
C ILE A 90 -1.26 22.63 -3.38
N ASN A 91 -0.98 23.92 -3.15
CA ASN A 91 -1.37 24.60 -1.93
C ASN A 91 -2.88 24.50 -1.69
N GLY A 92 -3.26 24.18 -0.47
CA GLY A 92 -4.64 24.03 -0.05
C GLY A 92 -5.29 22.69 -0.44
N LEU A 93 -4.60 21.80 -1.14
CA LEU A 93 -5.11 20.46 -1.42
C LEU A 93 -4.86 19.52 -0.24
N THR A 94 -5.79 18.59 -0.02
CA THR A 94 -5.65 17.51 0.95
C THR A 94 -4.89 16.34 0.34
N ILE A 95 -3.91 15.81 1.07
CA ILE A 95 -3.11 14.65 0.69
C ILE A 95 -3.23 13.54 1.74
N SER A 96 -3.05 12.29 1.31
CA SER A 96 -2.95 11.13 2.21
C SER A 96 -1.53 10.98 2.75
N LEU A 97 -1.40 10.74 4.05
CA LEU A 97 -0.14 10.48 4.74
C LEU A 97 0.13 8.97 4.73
N ILE A 98 0.46 8.45 3.55
CA ILE A 98 0.48 7.01 3.25
C ILE A 98 1.46 6.19 4.10
N ASN A 99 2.51 6.79 4.67
CA ASN A 99 3.40 6.08 5.59
C ASN A 99 2.68 5.77 6.91
N THR A 100 1.85 6.70 7.40
CA THR A 100 0.99 6.50 8.57
C THR A 100 -0.16 5.55 8.26
N GLU A 101 -0.79 5.68 7.09
CA GLU A 101 -1.87 4.78 6.68
C GLU A 101 -1.39 3.37 6.31
N ARG A 102 -0.09 3.20 6.05
CA ARG A 102 0.57 1.98 5.57
C ARG A 102 -0.02 1.47 4.24
N ARG A 103 -0.30 2.38 3.31
CA ARG A 103 -0.83 2.03 1.98
C ARG A 103 0.30 1.66 1.02
N VAL A 104 0.06 0.64 0.19
CA VAL A 104 0.92 0.38 -0.98
C VAL A 104 0.49 1.24 -2.16
N LEU A 105 1.45 1.64 -3.00
CA LEU A 105 1.16 2.26 -4.29
C LEU A 105 0.77 1.18 -5.29
N ARG A 106 -0.28 1.43 -6.06
CA ARG A 106 -0.79 0.52 -7.09
C ARG A 106 -1.11 1.30 -8.36
N ALA A 107 -0.86 0.73 -9.53
CA ALA A 107 -1.28 1.34 -10.78
C ALA A 107 -2.80 1.43 -10.87
N GLY A 108 -3.34 2.58 -11.24
CA GLY A 108 -4.78 2.79 -11.37
C GLY A 108 -5.17 4.26 -11.28
N SER A 109 -6.41 4.53 -10.88
CA SER A 109 -6.92 5.89 -10.69
C SER A 109 -6.16 6.59 -9.55
N SER A 110 -5.38 7.62 -9.90
CA SER A 110 -4.57 8.38 -8.93
C SER A 110 -5.42 8.92 -7.78
N GLY A 111 -4.97 8.69 -6.55
CA GLY A 111 -5.63 9.17 -5.33
C GLY A 111 -6.79 8.29 -4.84
N THR A 112 -7.25 7.32 -5.62
CA THR A 112 -8.32 6.40 -5.17
C THR A 112 -7.77 5.44 -4.12
N ALA A 113 -8.18 5.64 -2.87
CA ALA A 113 -7.87 4.77 -1.76
C ALA A 113 -8.76 3.52 -1.75
N GLN A 114 -8.17 2.36 -1.50
CA GLN A 114 -8.89 1.09 -1.33
C GLN A 114 -8.44 0.39 -0.05
N ASP A 115 -9.40 -0.14 0.70
CA ASP A 115 -9.09 -1.03 1.82
C ASP A 115 -8.65 -2.40 1.31
N ASP A 116 -7.99 -3.15 2.19
CA ASP A 116 -7.66 -4.54 1.95
C ASP A 116 -8.93 -5.38 1.79
N ALA A 117 -8.83 -6.40 0.95
CA ALA A 117 -9.92 -7.33 0.70
C ALA A 117 -9.39 -8.69 0.27
N LEU A 118 -10.20 -9.72 0.47
CA LEU A 118 -9.98 -11.08 -0.02
C LEU A 118 -11.04 -11.42 -1.08
N GLN A 119 -10.64 -12.10 -2.15
CA GLN A 119 -11.58 -12.81 -3.00
C GLN A 119 -12.11 -14.04 -2.27
N GLY A 120 -13.35 -14.39 -2.60
CA GLY A 120 -13.94 -15.65 -2.18
C GLY A 120 -13.09 -16.81 -2.69
N HIS A 121 -12.61 -17.64 -1.78
CA HIS A 121 -11.98 -18.92 -2.07
C HIS A 121 -12.51 -19.96 -1.07
N LYS A 122 -12.43 -21.23 -1.44
CA LYS A 122 -12.93 -22.33 -0.61
C LYS A 122 -11.80 -23.33 -0.39
N HIS A 123 -11.72 -23.84 0.83
CA HIS A 123 -10.88 -24.98 1.17
C HIS A 123 -11.75 -26.23 1.21
N ARG A 124 -11.16 -27.39 0.93
CA ARG A 124 -11.82 -28.69 1.14
C ARG A 124 -11.00 -29.42 2.20
N THR A 125 -11.65 -29.78 3.30
CA THR A 125 -11.06 -30.70 4.26
C THR A 125 -11.32 -32.14 3.82
N ALA A 126 -10.30 -33.00 3.96
CA ALA A 126 -10.50 -34.43 3.88
C ALA A 126 -11.06 -34.92 5.22
N LEU A 127 -12.13 -35.71 5.18
CA LEU A 127 -12.59 -36.42 6.37
C LEU A 127 -11.67 -37.63 6.57
N GLY A 128 -11.26 -37.88 7.82
CA GLY A 128 -10.35 -38.95 8.19
C GLY A 128 -10.80 -40.36 7.79
N ASN A 129 -9.92 -41.33 8.02
CA ASN A 129 -10.05 -42.74 7.65
C ASN A 129 -11.33 -43.38 8.23
N ALA A 130 -11.86 -44.39 7.53
CA ALA A 130 -13.15 -45.08 7.74
C ALA A 130 -13.35 -45.77 9.10
N SER A 131 -12.45 -45.61 10.08
CA SER A 131 -12.50 -46.26 11.38
C SER A 131 -13.32 -45.50 12.45
N GLY A 132 -14.13 -44.51 12.06
CA GLY A 132 -15.08 -43.86 12.96
C GLY A 132 -14.45 -43.05 14.11
N ALA A 133 -13.12 -42.94 14.15
CA ALA A 133 -12.42 -42.01 15.02
C ALA A 133 -12.40 -40.65 14.33
N ASP A 134 -13.54 -39.96 14.39
CA ASP A 134 -13.65 -38.53 14.67
C ASP A 134 -12.32 -37.76 14.52
N ALA A 135 -11.90 -37.54 13.27
CA ALA A 135 -10.76 -36.69 12.93
C ALA A 135 -11.20 -35.22 13.01
N TRP A 136 -11.61 -34.77 14.20
CA TRP A 136 -11.98 -33.38 14.48
C TRP A 136 -10.74 -32.56 14.79
N ALA A 137 -9.84 -32.44 13.82
CA ALA A 137 -8.97 -31.27 13.76
C ALA A 137 -9.79 -30.19 13.04
N GLN A 138 -10.26 -29.21 13.82
CA GLN A 138 -11.12 -28.10 13.41
C GLN A 138 -10.44 -27.15 12.40
N ASP A 139 -10.11 -27.62 11.19
CA ASP A 139 -9.56 -26.76 10.15
C ASP A 139 -10.67 -26.37 9.16
N GLY A 140 -11.57 -25.48 9.60
CA GLY A 140 -12.68 -24.96 8.80
C GLY A 140 -14.03 -25.20 9.46
N ILE A 141 -14.63 -24.14 10.00
CA ILE A 141 -16.01 -24.16 10.51
C ILE A 141 -16.97 -24.41 9.34
N GLU A 142 -17.63 -25.57 9.35
CA GLU A 142 -18.74 -25.88 8.45
C GLU A 142 -20.01 -25.16 8.94
N THR A 143 -20.55 -24.23 8.14
CA THR A 143 -21.74 -23.46 8.55
C THR A 143 -23.07 -24.15 8.23
N SER A 144 -23.05 -25.24 7.48
CA SER A 144 -24.23 -26.06 7.21
C SER A 144 -23.81 -27.51 7.03
N GLN A 145 -24.28 -28.41 7.90
CA GLN A 145 -24.27 -29.85 7.64
C GLN A 145 -25.06 -30.11 6.35
N THR A 146 -24.38 -30.33 5.23
CA THR A 146 -25.01 -31.01 4.08
C THR A 146 -24.77 -32.49 4.26
N SER A 147 -25.84 -33.18 4.69
CA SER A 147 -26.05 -34.62 4.70
C SER A 147 -24.80 -35.49 4.89
N SER A 148 -24.65 -36.09 6.07
CA SER A 148 -23.79 -37.26 6.24
C SER A 148 -24.16 -38.29 5.17
N VAL A 149 -23.26 -38.52 4.20
CA VAL A 149 -23.40 -39.67 3.30
C VAL A 149 -23.08 -40.89 4.15
N THR A 150 -24.11 -41.52 4.71
CA THR A 150 -24.03 -42.83 5.36
C THR A 150 -23.92 -43.89 4.27
N GLY A 151 -22.80 -43.92 3.56
CA GLY A 151 -22.50 -44.94 2.57
C GLY A 151 -21.62 -46.00 3.22
N ALA A 152 -22.14 -47.20 3.45
CA ALA A 152 -21.36 -48.35 3.88
C ALA A 152 -20.38 -48.76 2.76
N GLY A 153 -19.16 -48.22 2.78
CA GLY A 153 -18.14 -48.55 1.79
C GLY A 153 -16.77 -47.97 2.12
N THR A 154 -15.74 -48.79 1.98
CA THR A 154 -14.33 -48.47 2.19
C THR A 154 -13.85 -47.46 1.14
N GLY A 155 -14.07 -46.17 1.37
CA GLY A 155 -13.67 -45.10 0.45
C GLY A 155 -13.42 -43.77 1.16
N ASN A 156 -12.59 -42.93 0.56
CA ASN A 156 -12.36 -41.56 1.05
C ASN A 156 -13.63 -40.73 0.87
N TYR A 157 -14.15 -40.16 1.96
CA TYR A 157 -15.31 -39.27 1.91
C TYR A 157 -14.86 -37.82 1.69
N PHE A 158 -15.48 -37.14 0.73
CA PHE A 158 -15.30 -35.71 0.51
C PHE A 158 -16.61 -34.98 0.80
N ARG A 159 -16.56 -33.92 1.61
CA ARG A 159 -17.68 -32.96 1.74
C ARG A 159 -17.52 -31.83 0.73
N LEU A 160 -18.62 -31.43 0.09
CA LEU A 160 -18.68 -30.21 -0.71
C LEU A 160 -19.03 -29.04 0.21
N LEU A 161 -18.10 -28.09 0.38
CA LEU A 161 -18.37 -26.88 1.16
C LEU A 161 -19.28 -25.91 0.36
N THR A 162 -20.54 -25.86 0.76
CA THR A 162 -21.56 -24.92 0.25
C THR A 162 -21.77 -23.77 1.24
N GLY A 163 -20.70 -23.06 1.60
CA GLY A 163 -20.75 -21.85 2.44
C GLY A 163 -20.82 -20.55 1.64
N VAL A 164 -21.33 -19.49 2.29
CA VAL A 164 -21.34 -18.10 1.82
C VAL A 164 -19.94 -17.48 2.02
N ALA A 165 -19.54 -16.51 1.18
CA ALA A 165 -18.23 -15.86 1.30
C ALA A 165 -18.12 -15.03 2.60
N GLY A 166 -16.97 -15.15 3.30
CA GLY A 166 -16.65 -14.36 4.49
C GLY A 166 -17.31 -14.90 5.77
N PHE A 167 -16.61 -15.77 6.50
CA PHE A 167 -17.01 -16.19 7.83
C PHE A 167 -16.22 -15.40 8.88
N SER A 168 -16.90 -14.94 9.94
CA SER A 168 -16.24 -14.27 11.06
C SER A 168 -15.55 -15.29 11.95
N ASP A 169 -14.32 -15.02 12.37
CA ASP A 169 -13.60 -15.88 13.33
C ASP A 169 -13.77 -15.43 14.80
N GLY A 170 -14.58 -14.39 15.04
CA GLY A 170 -14.79 -13.79 16.36
C GLY A 170 -13.59 -13.07 16.98
N THR A 171 -12.40 -13.14 16.35
CA THR A 171 -11.14 -12.56 16.87
C THR A 171 -10.64 -11.44 15.97
N ASN A 172 -10.50 -11.70 14.67
CA ASN A 172 -10.11 -10.75 13.63
C ASN A 172 -11.31 -10.20 12.86
N GLY A 173 -12.52 -10.67 13.17
CA GLY A 173 -13.77 -10.21 12.58
C GLY A 173 -14.10 -10.91 11.26
N THR A 174 -15.01 -10.32 10.49
CA THR A 174 -15.37 -10.85 9.16
C THR A 174 -14.40 -10.32 8.11
N PRO A 175 -13.81 -11.18 7.26
CA PRO A 175 -12.96 -10.74 6.17
C PRO A 175 -13.68 -9.73 5.26
N ARG A 176 -13.00 -8.62 4.94
CA ARG A 176 -13.44 -7.71 3.88
C ARG A 176 -13.34 -8.46 2.54
N THR A 177 -14.42 -8.49 1.77
CA THR A 177 -14.43 -9.16 0.46
C THR A 177 -14.57 -8.18 -0.70
N ALA A 178 -13.90 -8.44 -1.81
CA ALA A 178 -14.04 -7.68 -3.05
C ALA A 178 -13.79 -8.59 -4.27
N SER A 179 -13.91 -8.02 -5.47
CA SER A 179 -13.60 -8.71 -6.73
C SER A 179 -12.12 -9.05 -6.93
N GLU A 180 -11.22 -8.63 -6.02
CA GLU A 180 -9.78 -8.88 -6.05
C GLU A 180 -9.24 -9.01 -4.62
N THR A 181 -8.36 -9.99 -4.39
CA THR A 181 -7.54 -10.05 -3.17
C THR A 181 -6.45 -8.98 -3.24
N ARG A 182 -6.39 -8.09 -2.25
CA ARG A 182 -5.43 -6.98 -2.23
C ARG A 182 -5.09 -6.52 -0.83
N ALA A 183 -3.88 -5.99 -0.68
CA ALA A 183 -3.54 -5.15 0.45
C ALA A 183 -4.20 -3.77 0.31
N LYS A 184 -4.33 -3.08 1.44
CA LYS A 184 -4.75 -1.68 1.50
C LYS A 184 -3.81 -0.83 0.64
N ASN A 185 -4.36 -0.09 -0.32
CA ASN A 185 -3.59 0.59 -1.35
C ASN A 185 -4.17 1.96 -1.71
N ILE A 186 -3.39 2.72 -2.45
CA ILE A 186 -3.84 3.94 -3.14
C ILE A 186 -3.39 3.88 -4.60
N GLY A 187 -4.30 4.27 -5.49
CA GLY A 187 -4.00 4.32 -6.91
C GLY A 187 -3.00 5.44 -7.25
N ALA A 188 -2.13 5.16 -8.21
CA ALA A 188 -1.21 6.09 -8.84
C ALA A 188 -1.28 5.92 -10.36
N THR A 189 -1.30 7.05 -11.07
CA THR A 189 -1.14 7.05 -12.52
C THR A 189 0.36 6.98 -12.84
N TYR A 190 0.78 5.90 -13.48
CA TYR A 190 2.17 5.75 -13.93
C TYR A 190 2.33 6.34 -15.33
N TYR A 191 3.36 7.17 -15.48
CA TYR A 191 3.81 7.70 -16.76
C TYR A 191 5.21 7.14 -17.03
N LEU A 192 5.45 6.66 -18.25
CA LEU A 192 6.77 6.26 -18.70
C LEU A 192 7.37 7.40 -19.50
N ARG A 193 8.54 7.90 -19.07
CA ARG A 193 9.31 8.84 -19.86
C ARG A 193 9.94 8.09 -21.04
N ILE A 194 9.56 8.44 -22.26
CA ILE A 194 10.04 7.78 -23.48
C ILE A 194 11.02 8.63 -24.30
N LEU A 195 11.28 9.89 -23.89
CA LEU A 195 12.30 10.82 -24.41
C LEU A 195 12.73 11.81 -23.30
#